data_AF-A0A2N2ZQ08-F1
#
_entry.id   AF-A0A2N2ZQ08-F1
#
_cell.length_a   1.000
_cell.length_b   1.000
_cell.length_c   1.000
_cell.angle_alpha   90.00
_cell.angle_beta   90.00
_cell.angle_gamma   90.00
#
_symmetry.space_group_name_H-M   'P 1'
#
loop_
_entity.id
_entity.type
_entity.pdbx_description
1 polymer ?
#
loop_
_entity_poly.entity_id
_entity_poly.type
_entity_poly.pdbx_seq_one_letter_code
_entity_poly.pdbx_strand_id
1 'polypeptide(L)'
;MAVLNFQKPDKVIMIDSTDFEGRFEFRPLEPGYGLTVGNALRRVLLSSLEGYAISSLRIEGVEHEFSTIKGVVEDVTEIVLNLKQVRFKNQIEETESESVSVSLTGKDQVTAGDLQKHISGFQVLNPDLVILNKEANVTLNFEFTIERGRGYVPAEENKKANAVFGTIAM
;
A
#
# COMPACT_ATOMS: atom_id res chain seq x y z
N MET A 1 -1.80 -38.46 -38.03
CA MET A 1 -0.85 -37.36 -38.25
C MET A 1 -1.10 -36.34 -37.14
N ALA A 2 -0.38 -36.43 -36.03
CA ALA A 2 -0.53 -35.49 -34.92
C ALA A 2 0.23 -34.21 -35.29
N VAL A 3 -0.43 -33.34 -36.04
CA VAL A 3 0.17 -32.11 -36.56
C VAL A 3 -0.10 -31.01 -35.53
N LEU A 4 0.97 -30.64 -34.82
CA LEU A 4 1.09 -29.57 -33.80
C LEU A 4 0.91 -30.05 -32.34
N ASN A 5 1.95 -30.69 -31.79
CA ASN A 5 2.15 -30.71 -30.34
C ASN A 5 2.55 -29.29 -29.90
N PHE A 6 1.73 -28.68 -29.06
CA PHE A 6 1.99 -27.36 -28.48
C PHE A 6 3.36 -27.34 -27.77
N GLN A 7 4.25 -26.45 -28.19
CA GLN A 7 5.55 -26.27 -27.52
C GLN A 7 5.35 -25.48 -26.23
N LYS A 8 5.31 -26.19 -25.11
CA LYS A 8 5.33 -25.58 -23.79
C LYS A 8 6.70 -24.93 -23.55
N PRO A 9 6.78 -23.78 -22.86
CA PRO A 9 8.06 -23.22 -22.45
C PRO A 9 8.78 -24.21 -21.53
N ASP A 10 10.03 -24.55 -21.88
CA ASP A 10 10.80 -25.57 -21.17
C ASP A 10 11.20 -25.13 -19.77
N LYS A 11 11.55 -23.84 -19.60
CA LYS A 11 11.92 -23.23 -18.31
C LYS A 11 11.60 -21.74 -18.28
N VAL A 12 11.27 -21.25 -17.09
CA VAL A 12 11.30 -19.82 -16.75
C VAL A 12 12.70 -19.49 -16.27
N ILE A 13 13.38 -18.55 -16.91
CA ILE A 13 14.74 -18.14 -16.57
C ILE A 13 14.66 -16.80 -15.85
N MET A 14 15.15 -16.74 -14.61
CA MET A 14 15.41 -15.46 -13.94
C MET A 14 16.74 -14.92 -14.47
N ILE A 15 16.72 -13.75 -15.10
CA ILE A 15 17.91 -13.11 -15.65
C ILE A 15 18.66 -12.37 -14.55
N ASP A 16 17.92 -11.52 -13.84
CA ASP A 16 18.43 -10.70 -12.75
C ASP A 16 17.30 -10.43 -11.75
N SER A 17 17.67 -10.19 -10.48
CA SER A 17 16.73 -9.82 -9.43
C SER A 17 17.44 -9.01 -8.35
N THR A 18 16.74 -8.00 -7.86
CA THR A 18 17.00 -7.27 -6.61
C THR A 18 15.89 -7.57 -5.61
N ASP A 19 15.91 -6.93 -4.44
CA ASP A 19 14.84 -7.07 -3.44
C ASP A 19 13.49 -6.52 -3.93
N PHE A 20 13.47 -5.62 -4.92
CA PHE A 20 12.27 -4.92 -5.39
C PHE A 20 12.00 -5.03 -6.90
N GLU A 21 12.91 -5.62 -7.67
CA GLU A 21 12.79 -5.78 -9.12
C GLU A 21 13.26 -7.17 -9.54
N GLY A 22 12.58 -7.79 -10.50
CA GLY A 22 12.98 -9.09 -11.04
C GLY A 22 12.68 -9.18 -12.53
N ARG A 23 13.63 -9.69 -13.30
CA ARG A 23 13.52 -9.86 -14.75
C ARG A 23 13.50 -11.33 -15.11
N PHE A 24 12.44 -11.74 -15.81
CA PHE A 24 12.19 -13.13 -16.19
C PHE A 24 12.08 -13.27 -17.70
N GLU A 25 12.64 -14.35 -18.24
CA GLU A 25 12.56 -14.73 -19.64
C GLU A 25 11.88 -16.09 -19.80
N PHE A 26 10.90 -16.15 -20.70
CA PHE A 26 10.15 -17.34 -21.04
C PHE A 26 10.49 -17.74 -22.47
N ARG A 27 11.20 -18.86 -22.64
CA ARG A 27 11.54 -19.39 -23.97
C ARG A 27 11.68 -20.92 -23.94
N PRO A 28 11.45 -21.60 -25.07
CA PRO A 28 10.83 -21.10 -26.30
C PRO A 28 9.31 -20.91 -26.15
N LEU A 29 8.72 -19.98 -26.91
CA LEU A 29 7.27 -19.82 -27.03
C LEU A 29 6.89 -19.85 -28.51
N GLU A 30 5.73 -20.43 -28.81
CA GLU A 30 5.18 -20.37 -30.17
C GLU A 30 4.90 -18.92 -30.59
N PRO A 31 5.04 -18.58 -31.89
CA PRO A 31 4.68 -17.27 -32.40
C PRO A 31 3.26 -16.85 -31.97
N GLY A 32 3.13 -15.65 -31.39
CA GLY A 32 1.87 -15.12 -30.86
C GLY A 32 1.58 -15.44 -29.39
N TYR A 33 2.15 -16.51 -28.81
CA TYR A 33 1.91 -16.87 -27.41
C TYR A 33 2.59 -15.92 -26.41
N GLY A 34 3.65 -15.23 -26.81
CA GLY A 34 4.31 -14.23 -25.97
C GLY A 34 3.34 -13.14 -25.48
N LEU A 35 2.45 -12.64 -26.36
CA LEU A 35 1.45 -11.64 -25.99
C LEU A 35 0.38 -12.22 -25.06
N THR A 36 -0.10 -13.43 -25.37
CA THR A 36 -1.13 -14.12 -24.57
C THR A 36 -0.65 -14.37 -23.14
N VAL A 37 0.54 -14.94 -22.99
CA VAL A 37 1.13 -15.24 -21.68
C VAL A 37 1.53 -13.96 -20.96
N GLY A 38 2.18 -13.01 -21.66
CA GLY A 38 2.62 -11.75 -21.06
C GLY A 38 1.45 -10.91 -20.51
N ASN A 39 0.36 -10.78 -21.27
CA ASN A 39 -0.82 -10.05 -20.80
C ASN A 39 -1.52 -10.76 -19.64
N ALA A 40 -1.60 -12.09 -19.67
CA ALA A 40 -2.17 -12.86 -18.56
C ALA A 40 -1.34 -12.68 -17.28
N LEU A 41 -0.01 -12.82 -17.36
CA LEU A 41 0.90 -12.63 -16.22
C LEU A 41 0.82 -11.19 -15.70
N ARG A 42 0.83 -10.18 -16.57
CA ARG A 42 0.68 -8.77 -16.16
C ARG A 42 -0.59 -8.54 -15.34
N ARG A 43 -1.72 -9.11 -15.78
CA ARG A 43 -3.00 -8.99 -15.05
C ARG A 43 -2.97 -9.70 -13.71
N VAL A 44 -2.41 -10.90 -13.65
CA VAL A 44 -2.30 -11.66 -12.39
C VAL A 44 -1.41 -10.92 -11.40
N LEU A 45 -0.25 -10.44 -11.84
CA LEU A 45 0.70 -9.71 -10.99
C LEU A 45 0.12 -8.40 -10.46
N LEU A 46 -0.65 -7.67 -11.27
CA LEU A 46 -1.23 -6.38 -10.86
C LEU A 46 -2.53 -6.49 -10.05
N SER A 47 -3.29 -7.58 -10.20
CA SER A 47 -4.69 -7.61 -9.72
C SER A 47 -5.03 -8.80 -8.82
N SER A 48 -4.16 -9.82 -8.74
CA SER A 48 -4.48 -11.06 -8.01
C SER A 48 -3.59 -11.30 -6.79
N LEU A 49 -2.51 -10.53 -6.64
CA LEU A 49 -1.67 -10.59 -5.45
C LEU A 49 -2.37 -9.90 -4.28
N GLU A 50 -2.35 -10.57 -3.13
CA GLU A 50 -2.87 -10.03 -1.88
C GLU A 50 -1.87 -9.03 -1.30
N GLY A 51 -2.41 -7.93 -0.77
CA GLY A 51 -1.64 -6.88 -0.13
C GLY A 51 -2.44 -6.21 0.98
N TYR A 52 -1.76 -5.35 1.72
CA TYR A 52 -2.31 -4.60 2.83
C TYR A 52 -1.98 -3.13 2.63
N ALA A 53 -2.99 -2.28 2.72
CA ALA A 53 -2.87 -0.84 2.52
C ALA A 53 -3.79 -0.10 3.48
N ILE A 54 -3.52 1.19 3.67
CA ILE A 54 -4.38 2.05 4.49
C ILE A 54 -5.58 2.46 3.63
N SER A 55 -6.80 2.13 4.07
CA SER A 55 -8.04 2.43 3.35
C SER A 55 -8.78 3.65 3.88
N SER A 56 -8.50 4.07 5.12
CA SER A 56 -9.09 5.27 5.70
C SER A 56 -8.17 5.94 6.70
N LEU A 57 -8.32 7.26 6.82
CA LEU A 57 -7.59 8.14 7.72
C LEU A 57 -8.55 9.14 8.35
N ARG A 58 -8.42 9.36 9.65
CA ARG A 58 -9.14 10.39 10.39
C ARG A 58 -8.15 11.14 11.25
N ILE A 59 -8.03 12.44 11.04
CA ILE A 59 -7.13 13.30 11.82
C ILE A 59 -7.99 14.19 12.73
N GLU A 60 -7.61 14.31 13.99
CA GLU A 60 -8.32 15.17 14.93
C GLU A 60 -8.26 16.64 14.48
N GLY A 61 -9.42 17.30 14.42
CA GLY A 61 -9.53 18.69 13.99
C GLY A 61 -9.49 18.92 12.48
N VAL A 62 -9.43 17.86 11.66
CA VAL A 62 -9.50 17.93 10.19
C VAL A 62 -10.86 17.42 9.72
N GLU A 63 -11.56 18.25 8.95
CA GLU A 63 -12.88 17.88 8.42
C GLU A 63 -12.82 17.23 7.02
N HIS A 64 -11.81 17.60 6.23
CA HIS A 64 -11.63 17.11 4.86
C HIS A 64 -10.16 17.11 4.42
N GLU A 65 -9.86 16.37 3.35
CA GLU A 65 -8.51 16.15 2.81
C GLU A 65 -7.79 17.40 2.26
N PHE A 66 -8.54 18.44 1.91
CA PHE A 66 -7.97 19.72 1.44
C PHE A 66 -7.59 20.70 2.55
N SER A 67 -7.57 20.25 3.81
CA SER A 67 -7.28 21.11 4.96
C SER A 67 -5.78 21.22 5.21
N THR A 68 -5.39 22.25 5.96
CA THR A 68 -4.04 22.41 6.51
C THR A 68 -4.08 22.27 8.03
N ILE A 69 -3.03 21.72 8.62
CA ILE A 69 -2.89 21.59 10.08
C ILE A 69 -1.87 22.61 10.56
N LYS A 70 -2.25 23.44 11.54
CA LYS A 70 -1.35 24.49 12.06
C LYS A 70 -0.10 23.86 12.70
N GLY A 71 1.08 24.27 12.22
CA GLY A 71 2.38 23.79 12.70
C GLY A 71 2.76 22.41 12.16
N VAL A 72 2.10 21.94 11.10
CA VAL A 72 2.57 20.87 10.21
C VAL A 72 2.99 21.52 8.89
N VAL A 73 4.07 21.04 8.28
CA VAL A 73 4.64 21.61 7.05
C VAL A 73 3.82 21.19 5.84
N GLU A 74 3.45 19.92 5.77
CA GLU A 74 2.66 19.32 4.69
C GLU A 74 1.15 19.58 4.89
N ASP A 75 0.41 19.65 3.78
CA ASP A 75 -1.05 19.66 3.83
C ASP A 75 -1.62 18.23 4.01
N VAL A 76 -2.92 18.14 4.30
CA VAL A 76 -3.55 16.82 4.55
C VAL A 76 -3.53 15.93 3.30
N THR A 77 -3.56 16.51 2.10
CA THR A 77 -3.50 15.75 0.84
C THR A 77 -2.13 15.10 0.66
N GLU A 78 -1.05 15.83 0.93
CA GLU A 78 0.31 15.32 0.90
C GLU A 78 0.54 14.25 1.98
N ILE A 79 0.00 14.44 3.18
CA ILE A 79 0.02 13.40 4.24
C ILE A 79 -0.67 12.12 3.75
N VAL A 80 -1.85 12.24 3.14
CA VAL A 80 -2.59 11.10 2.56
C VAL A 80 -1.76 10.40 1.47
N LEU A 81 -1.11 11.15 0.58
CA LEU A 81 -0.27 10.59 -0.47
C LEU A 81 0.99 9.88 0.09
N ASN A 82 1.59 10.42 1.15
CA ASN A 82 2.72 9.79 1.82
C ASN A 82 2.30 8.51 2.56
N LEU A 83 1.13 8.52 3.22
CA LEU A 83 0.56 7.33 3.86
C LEU A 83 0.24 6.21 2.85
N LYS A 84 -0.21 6.55 1.64
CA LYS A 84 -0.42 5.57 0.55
C LYS A 84 0.85 4.86 0.10
N GLN A 85 2.03 5.41 0.37
CA GLN A 85 3.32 4.81 0.03
C GLN A 85 3.84 3.86 1.11
N VAL A 86 3.19 3.78 2.27
CA VAL A 86 3.58 2.87 3.35
C VAL A 86 3.27 1.43 2.95
N ARG A 87 4.25 0.54 3.14
CA ARG A 87 4.17 -0.87 2.76
C ARG A 87 4.04 -1.73 4.00
N PHE A 88 3.01 -2.57 4.04
CA PHE A 88 2.75 -3.47 5.16
C PHE A 88 2.95 -4.94 4.78
N LYS A 89 3.44 -5.72 5.74
CA LYS A 89 3.48 -7.18 5.70
C LYS A 89 2.74 -7.71 6.91
N ASN A 90 1.77 -8.58 6.68
CA ASN A 90 1.05 -9.23 7.78
C ASN A 90 1.98 -10.14 8.59
N GLN A 91 1.93 -10.04 9.91
CA GLN A 91 2.66 -10.87 10.87
C GLN A 91 1.75 -11.92 11.53
N ILE A 92 0.43 -11.73 11.48
CA ILE A 92 -0.57 -12.57 12.12
C ILE A 92 -1.56 -13.04 11.05
N GLU A 93 -1.49 -14.30 10.64
CA GLU A 93 -2.24 -14.84 9.49
C GLU A 93 -3.76 -14.57 9.55
N GLU A 94 -4.34 -14.50 10.76
CA GLU A 94 -5.78 -14.27 10.96
C GLU A 94 -6.21 -12.78 10.92
N THR A 95 -5.28 -11.83 10.86
CA THR A 95 -5.61 -10.39 10.86
C THR A 95 -5.92 -9.90 9.44
N GLU A 96 -7.21 -9.70 9.15
CA GLU A 96 -7.67 -9.17 7.84
C GLU A 96 -7.76 -7.64 7.80
N SER A 97 -7.96 -7.00 8.94
CA SER A 97 -7.97 -5.55 9.09
C SER A 97 -7.56 -5.13 10.50
N GLU A 98 -7.00 -3.93 10.64
CA GLU A 98 -6.61 -3.34 11.92
C GLU A 98 -6.85 -1.82 11.87
N SER A 99 -7.61 -1.30 12.84
CA SER A 99 -7.74 0.15 13.06
C SER A 99 -6.73 0.59 14.11
N VAL A 100 -5.90 1.56 13.76
CA VAL A 100 -4.73 1.97 14.53
C VAL A 100 -4.91 3.44 14.93
N SER A 101 -4.85 3.71 16.23
CA SER A 101 -4.85 5.08 16.78
C SER A 101 -3.43 5.49 17.14
N VAL A 102 -2.99 6.61 16.59
CA VAL A 102 -1.64 7.15 16.74
C VAL A 102 -1.71 8.54 17.37
N SER A 103 -0.87 8.75 18.39
CA SER A 103 -0.67 10.04 19.04
C SER A 103 0.82 10.35 19.05
N LEU A 104 1.21 11.42 18.35
CA LEU A 104 2.62 11.81 18.18
C LEU A 104 2.86 13.18 18.78
N THR A 105 3.77 13.22 19.75
CA THR A 105 4.20 14.44 20.46
C THR A 105 5.71 14.56 20.44
N GLY A 106 6.24 15.79 20.35
CA GLY A 106 7.66 16.08 20.60
C GLY A 106 8.64 15.70 19.49
N LYS A 107 8.21 15.04 18.41
CA LYS A 107 9.02 14.78 17.21
C LYS A 107 8.75 15.80 16.11
N ASP A 108 9.82 16.27 15.47
CA ASP A 108 9.71 17.21 14.35
C ASP A 108 9.49 16.51 13.01
N GLN A 109 9.91 15.24 12.90
CA GLN A 109 9.72 14.42 11.72
C GLN A 109 9.04 13.11 12.12
N VAL A 110 7.96 12.79 11.40
CA VAL A 110 7.19 11.56 11.57
C VAL A 110 7.49 10.64 10.40
N THR A 111 7.97 9.43 10.71
CA THR A 111 8.31 8.40 9.72
C THR A 111 7.32 7.24 9.78
N ALA A 112 7.27 6.41 8.73
CA ALA A 112 6.48 5.19 8.73
C ALA A 112 6.93 4.21 9.84
N GLY A 113 8.21 4.21 10.19
CA GLY A 113 8.75 3.45 11.32
C GLY A 113 8.22 3.92 12.68
N ASP A 114 7.80 5.18 12.82
CA ASP A 114 7.14 5.65 14.04
C ASP A 114 5.73 5.07 14.19
N LEU A 115 5.04 4.81 13.08
CA LEU A 115 3.72 4.18 13.08
C LEU A 115 3.79 2.72 13.57
N GLN A 116 4.88 2.01 13.29
CA GLN A 116 5.08 0.61 13.68
C GLN A 116 4.83 0.36 15.18
N LYS A 117 5.15 1.32 16.05
CA LYS A 117 4.99 1.19 17.51
C LYS A 117 3.52 1.06 17.95
N HIS A 118 2.60 1.49 17.11
CA HIS A 118 1.17 1.48 17.36
C HIS A 118 0.46 0.32 16.65
N ILE A 119 1.15 -0.35 15.73
CA ILE A 119 0.61 -1.43 14.90
C ILE A 119 1.00 -2.77 15.53
N SER A 120 0.02 -3.67 15.66
CA SER A 120 0.24 -4.99 16.26
C SER A 120 0.25 -6.12 15.22
N GLY A 121 -0.64 -6.08 14.23
CA GLY A 121 -0.82 -7.15 13.25
C GLY A 121 0.12 -7.07 12.04
N PHE A 122 0.69 -5.90 11.78
CA PHE A 122 1.48 -5.64 10.57
C PHE A 122 2.90 -5.12 10.86
N GLN A 123 3.82 -5.49 9.98
CA GLN A 123 5.16 -4.95 9.89
C GLN A 123 5.26 -3.93 8.76
N VAL A 124 5.79 -2.75 9.04
CA VAL A 124 6.16 -1.70 8.09
C VAL A 124 7.47 -2.08 7.40
N LEU A 125 7.46 -2.16 6.07
CA LEU A 125 8.61 -2.60 5.28
C LEU A 125 9.54 -1.46 4.84
N ASN A 126 9.06 -0.21 4.88
CA ASN A 126 9.81 0.99 4.51
C ASN A 126 9.82 2.01 5.67
N PRO A 127 10.49 1.70 6.79
CA PRO A 127 10.43 2.52 8.02
C PRO A 127 10.97 3.93 7.84
N ASP A 128 11.90 4.15 6.91
CA ASP A 128 12.55 5.45 6.66
C ASP A 128 11.67 6.43 5.87
N LEU A 129 10.50 5.99 5.38
CA LEU A 129 9.59 6.86 4.63
C LEU A 129 9.08 7.98 5.55
N VAL A 130 9.36 9.23 5.20
CA VAL A 130 8.84 10.41 5.89
C VAL A 130 7.38 10.59 5.52
N ILE A 131 6.52 10.73 6.53
CA ILE A 131 5.08 10.97 6.35
C ILE A 131 4.78 12.46 6.40
N LEU A 132 5.34 13.15 7.39
CA LEU A 132 5.19 14.59 7.59
C LEU A 132 6.26 15.15 8.52
N ASN A 133 6.42 16.45 8.48
CA ASN A 133 7.23 17.25 9.37
C ASN A 133 6.32 18.24 10.12
N LYS A 134 6.54 18.39 11.42
CA LYS A 134 5.75 19.26 12.29
C LYS A 134 6.65 20.00 13.28
N GLU A 135 6.12 21.05 13.88
CA GLU A 135 6.79 21.71 15.00
C GLU A 135 6.78 20.81 16.25
N ALA A 136 7.84 20.87 17.07
CA ALA A 136 7.98 20.02 18.26
C ALA A 136 6.80 20.10 19.24
N ASN A 137 6.21 21.30 19.36
CA ASN A 137 5.13 21.61 20.29
C ASN A 137 3.73 21.22 19.80
N VAL A 138 3.60 20.77 18.55
CA VAL A 138 2.32 20.32 17.99
C VAL A 138 2.12 18.85 18.32
N THR A 139 1.00 18.49 18.94
CA THR A 139 0.57 17.10 19.08
C THR A 139 -0.39 16.77 17.95
N LEU A 140 -0.14 15.67 17.26
CA LEU A 140 -1.00 15.17 16.20
C LEU A 140 -1.61 13.84 16.62
N ASN A 141 -2.95 13.79 16.60
CA ASN A 141 -3.72 12.58 16.85
C ASN A 141 -4.45 12.18 15.57
N PHE A 142 -4.27 10.95 15.14
CA PHE A 142 -4.98 10.42 13.99
C PHE A 142 -5.22 8.92 14.14
N GLU A 143 -6.22 8.45 13.41
CA GLU A 143 -6.61 7.07 13.35
C GLU A 143 -6.63 6.65 11.89
N PHE A 144 -6.09 5.47 11.58
CA PHE A 144 -6.14 4.93 10.24
C PHE A 144 -6.48 3.45 10.26
N THR A 145 -7.07 2.95 9.17
CA THR A 145 -7.44 1.55 9.04
C THR A 145 -6.60 0.88 7.97
N ILE A 146 -5.93 -0.21 8.32
CA ILE A 146 -5.24 -1.11 7.39
C ILE A 146 -6.23 -2.21 7.01
N GLU A 147 -6.39 -2.46 5.70
CA GLU A 147 -7.27 -3.52 5.19
C GLU A 147 -6.55 -4.40 4.18
N ARG A 148 -6.89 -5.70 4.19
CA ARG A 148 -6.47 -6.66 3.17
C ARG A 148 -7.23 -6.40 1.88
N GLY A 149 -6.50 -6.38 0.76
CA GLY A 149 -7.09 -6.18 -0.56
C GLY A 149 -6.30 -6.86 -1.67
N ARG A 150 -6.81 -6.72 -2.90
CA ARG A 150 -6.16 -7.15 -4.14
C ARG A 150 -6.30 -6.05 -5.18
N GLY A 151 -5.22 -5.79 -5.92
CA GLY A 151 -5.22 -4.77 -6.96
C GLY A 151 -5.39 -3.36 -6.40
N TYR A 152 -6.17 -2.54 -7.12
CA TYR A 152 -6.43 -1.15 -6.78
C TYR A 152 -7.93 -0.93 -6.56
N VAL A 153 -8.26 -0.29 -5.44
CA VAL A 153 -9.64 0.11 -5.09
C VAL A 153 -9.64 1.64 -4.94
N PRO A 154 -10.53 2.36 -5.63
CA PRO A 154 -10.62 3.81 -5.51
C PRO A 154 -11.24 4.24 -4.17
N ALA A 155 -10.90 5.44 -3.72
CA ALA A 155 -11.34 5.98 -2.43
C ALA A 155 -12.87 6.01 -2.28
N GLU A 156 -13.61 6.20 -3.37
CA GLU A 156 -15.07 6.21 -3.41
C GLU A 156 -15.68 4.88 -2.99
N GLU A 157 -15.03 3.75 -3.32
CA GLU A 157 -15.47 2.42 -2.93
C GLU A 157 -15.09 2.11 -1.46
N ASN A 158 -14.04 2.73 -0.93
CA ASN A 158 -13.64 2.60 0.48
C ASN A 158 -14.50 3.43 1.44
N LYS A 159 -15.39 4.29 0.93
CA LYS A 159 -16.32 5.07 1.78
C LYS A 159 -17.35 4.17 2.44
N LYS A 160 -17.17 3.94 3.75
CA LYS A 160 -18.15 3.23 4.58
C LYS A 160 -19.36 4.13 4.86
N ALA A 161 -20.57 3.60 4.70
CA ALA A 161 -21.82 4.35 4.91
C ALA A 161 -21.96 4.92 6.33
N ASN A 162 -21.34 4.26 7.32
CA ASN A 162 -21.36 4.65 8.74
C ASN A 162 -20.01 5.25 9.19
N ALA A 163 -19.22 5.81 8.28
CA ALA A 163 -17.96 6.45 8.64
C ALA A 163 -18.20 7.66 9.55
N VAL A 164 -17.33 7.83 10.55
CA VAL A 164 -17.37 9.00 11.44
C VAL A 164 -17.04 10.25 10.62
N PHE A 165 -17.66 11.38 10.96
CA PHE A 165 -17.33 12.65 10.34
C PHE A 165 -15.82 12.97 10.43
N GLY A 166 -15.26 13.52 9.35
CA GLY A 166 -13.81 13.75 9.22
C GLY A 166 -12.99 12.53 8.79
N THR A 167 -13.63 11.38 8.50
CA THR A 167 -12.95 10.23 7.91
C THR A 167 -12.71 10.47 6.42
N ILE A 168 -11.46 10.47 6.02
CA ILE A 168 -10.97 10.53 4.65
C ILE A 168 -10.80 9.09 4.16
N ALA A 169 -11.53 8.72 3.11
CA ALA A 169 -11.34 7.44 2.43
C ALA A 169 -10.15 7.56 1.47
N MET A 170 -9.33 6.53 1.40
CA MET A 170 -8.08 6.52 0.62
C MET A 170 -8.10 5.46 -0.45
#